data_AF-A0A518GBQ6-F1
#
_entry.id   AF-A0A518GBQ6-F1
#
_cell.length_a   1.000
_cell.length_b   1.000
_cell.length_c   1.000
_cell.angle_alpha   90.00
_cell.angle_beta   90.00
_cell.angle_gamma   90.00
#
_symmetry.space_group_name_H-M   'P 1'
#
loop_
_entity.id
_entity.type
_entity.pdbx_description
1 polymer ?
#
loop_
_entity_poly.entity_id
_entity_poly.type
_entity_poly.pdbx_seq_one_letter_code
_entity_poly.pdbx_strand_id
1 'polypeptide(L)'
;MSITVKEKEHWKERIGRRIDLAIEELESKEDPGFRKRIQQSAEERAWKSLGLDKLREEYKRLAQEVSQIDEKRAQIAAEMMKQVGSTAAPHSYRNDPPFEVQTCVSRRREVHEKELLAENPLGQKILHLQREKDELLDTVWLATSSSQIKELWGSFAKLLSWEPSELQKYALSIAPSTSDE
;
A
#
# COMPACT_ATOMS: atom_id res chain seq x y z
N MET A 1 -36.79 -55.76 -45.23
CA MET A 1 -35.68 -55.77 -44.25
C MET A 1 -35.69 -54.43 -43.54
N SER A 2 -35.80 -54.41 -42.21
CA SER A 2 -35.85 -53.18 -41.42
C SER A 2 -34.43 -52.71 -41.08
N ILE A 3 -34.13 -51.46 -41.41
CA ILE A 3 -32.87 -50.79 -41.09
C ILE A 3 -32.63 -50.90 -39.58
N THR A 4 -31.43 -51.34 -39.18
CA THR A 4 -31.06 -51.48 -37.77
C THR A 4 -30.95 -50.11 -37.10
N VAL A 5 -31.06 -50.06 -35.77
CA VAL A 5 -30.95 -48.79 -35.01
C VAL A 5 -29.59 -48.11 -35.27
N LYS A 6 -28.51 -48.89 -35.40
CA LYS A 6 -27.17 -48.37 -35.71
C LYS A 6 -27.09 -47.68 -37.08
N GLU A 7 -27.72 -48.27 -38.09
CA GLU A 7 -27.79 -47.67 -39.42
C GLU A 7 -28.65 -46.39 -39.42
N LYS A 8 -29.73 -46.34 -38.63
CA LYS A 8 -30.53 -45.13 -38.46
C LYS A 8 -29.73 -43.99 -37.80
N GLU A 9 -28.97 -44.28 -36.75
CA GLU A 9 -28.08 -43.28 -36.11
C GLU A 9 -26.99 -42.79 -37.08
N HIS A 10 -26.39 -43.70 -37.86
CA HIS A 10 -25.40 -43.32 -38.87
C HIS A 10 -25.97 -42.36 -39.92
N TRP A 11 -27.18 -42.64 -40.43
CA TRP A 11 -27.85 -41.75 -41.38
C TRP A 11 -28.26 -40.42 -40.75
N LYS A 12 -28.71 -40.42 -39.49
CA LYS A 12 -29.03 -39.20 -38.74
C LYS A 12 -27.80 -38.29 -38.59
N GLU A 13 -26.65 -38.82 -38.17
CA GLU A 13 -25.40 -38.04 -38.08
C GLU A 13 -24.98 -37.49 -39.45
N ARG A 14 -25.05 -38.32 -40.49
CA ARG A 14 -24.61 -37.92 -41.83
C ARG A 14 -25.50 -36.84 -42.44
N ILE A 15 -26.82 -36.94 -42.24
CA ILE A 15 -27.78 -35.92 -42.65
C ILE A 15 -27.58 -34.65 -41.80
N GLY A 16 -27.38 -34.79 -40.49
CA GLY A 16 -27.08 -33.68 -39.57
C GLY A 16 -25.88 -32.86 -40.03
N ARG A 17 -24.73 -33.50 -40.30
CA ARG A 17 -23.54 -32.81 -40.80
C ARG A 17 -23.77 -32.08 -42.12
N ARG A 18 -24.60 -32.64 -43.02
CA ARG A 18 -24.95 -31.97 -44.28
C ARG A 18 -25.81 -30.73 -44.05
N ILE A 19 -26.72 -30.78 -43.08
CA ILE A 19 -27.52 -29.63 -42.66
C ILE A 19 -26.61 -28.56 -42.05
N ASP A 20 -25.68 -28.93 -41.19
CA ASP A 20 -24.74 -27.99 -40.56
C ASP A 20 -23.90 -27.25 -41.61
N LEU A 21 -23.33 -27.98 -42.59
CA LEU A 21 -22.58 -27.38 -43.69
C LEU A 21 -23.44 -26.44 -44.54
N ALA A 22 -24.71 -26.79 -44.79
CA ALA A 22 -25.62 -25.93 -45.53
C ALA A 22 -25.97 -24.65 -44.74
N ILE A 23 -26.10 -24.74 -43.42
CA ILE A 23 -26.31 -23.58 -42.53
C ILE A 23 -25.06 -22.68 -42.56
N GLU A 24 -23.86 -23.23 -42.44
CA GLU A 24 -22.62 -22.46 -42.49
C GLU A 24 -22.41 -21.76 -43.84
N GLU A 25 -22.72 -22.44 -44.94
CA GLU A 25 -22.66 -21.88 -46.29
C GLU A 25 -23.68 -20.74 -46.47
N LEU A 26 -24.89 -20.91 -45.92
CA LEU A 26 -25.93 -19.87 -45.93
C LEU A 26 -25.50 -18.65 -45.10
N GLU A 27 -25.00 -18.87 -43.87
CA GLU A 27 -24.48 -17.80 -43.01
C GLU A 27 -23.31 -17.06 -43.69
N SER A 28 -22.42 -17.79 -44.37
CA SER A 28 -21.25 -17.19 -45.02
C SER A 28 -21.58 -16.43 -46.31
N LYS A 29 -22.57 -16.88 -47.08
CA LYS A 29 -22.93 -16.25 -48.37
C LYS A 29 -23.88 -15.07 -48.22
N GLU A 30 -24.86 -15.16 -47.33
CA GLU A 30 -25.88 -14.13 -47.20
C GLU A 30 -25.51 -13.05 -46.19
N ASP A 31 -24.95 -13.42 -45.03
CA ASP A 31 -24.63 -12.46 -43.96
C ASP A 31 -23.62 -13.00 -42.94
N PRO A 32 -22.30 -12.75 -43.15
CA PRO A 32 -21.22 -13.20 -42.26
C PRO A 32 -21.28 -12.70 -40.82
N GLY A 33 -22.24 -11.83 -40.47
CA GLY A 33 -22.47 -11.34 -39.11
C GLY A 33 -23.79 -11.77 -38.49
N PHE A 34 -24.64 -12.53 -39.21
CA PHE A 34 -26.01 -12.82 -38.81
C PHE A 34 -26.11 -13.38 -37.40
N ARG A 35 -25.35 -14.46 -37.15
CA ARG A 35 -25.37 -15.19 -35.88
C ARG A 35 -24.95 -14.31 -34.70
N LYS A 36 -23.93 -13.47 -34.89
CA LYS A 36 -23.47 -12.51 -33.88
C LYS A 36 -24.55 -11.47 -33.56
N ARG A 37 -25.23 -10.93 -34.58
CA ARG A 37 -26.32 -9.95 -34.37
C ARG A 37 -27.53 -10.57 -33.69
N ILE A 38 -27.89 -11.80 -34.05
CA ILE A 38 -28.95 -12.55 -33.38
C ILE A 38 -28.60 -12.81 -31.92
N GLN A 39 -27.37 -13.22 -31.62
CA GLN A 39 -26.91 -13.41 -30.23
C GLN A 39 -26.98 -12.11 -29.43
N GLN A 40 -26.46 -11.00 -29.98
CA GLN A 40 -26.54 -9.68 -29.32
C GLN A 40 -27.99 -9.26 -29.07
N SER A 41 -28.86 -9.44 -30.07
CA SER A 41 -30.29 -9.12 -29.95
C SER A 41 -31.00 -9.99 -28.92
N ALA A 42 -30.66 -11.28 -28.86
CA ALA A 42 -31.20 -12.21 -27.87
C ALA A 42 -30.75 -11.83 -26.45
N GLU A 43 -29.48 -11.43 -26.29
CA GLU A 43 -28.94 -10.94 -25.02
C GLU A 43 -29.65 -9.66 -24.57
N GLU A 44 -29.80 -8.67 -25.45
CA GLU A 44 -30.54 -7.43 -25.15
C GLU A 44 -31.99 -7.71 -24.74
N ARG A 45 -32.65 -8.64 -25.43
CA ARG A 45 -34.01 -9.06 -25.05
C ARG A 45 -34.04 -9.74 -23.69
N ALA A 46 -33.05 -10.56 -23.37
CA ALA A 46 -32.94 -11.21 -22.06
C ALA A 46 -32.77 -10.19 -20.92
N TRP A 47 -31.87 -9.21 -21.10
CA TRP A 47 -31.69 -8.11 -20.15
C TRP A 47 -33.00 -7.34 -19.91
N LYS A 48 -33.74 -7.03 -20.98
CA LYS A 48 -35.04 -6.36 -20.90
C LYS A 48 -36.12 -7.24 -20.26
N SER A 49 -36.22 -8.52 -20.62
CA SER A 49 -37.25 -9.42 -20.08
C SER A 49 -37.06 -9.70 -18.59
N LEU A 50 -35.82 -9.61 -18.11
CA LEU A 50 -35.49 -9.73 -16.69
C LEU A 50 -35.63 -8.40 -15.94
N GLY A 51 -35.93 -7.29 -16.61
CA GLY A 51 -36.02 -5.96 -15.99
C GLY A 51 -34.69 -5.42 -15.48
N LEU A 52 -33.57 -5.88 -16.05
CA LEU A 52 -32.21 -5.57 -15.60
C LEU A 52 -31.51 -4.53 -16.49
N ASP A 53 -32.18 -4.00 -17.50
CA ASP A 53 -31.66 -3.04 -18.46
C ASP A 53 -31.13 -1.76 -17.78
N LYS A 54 -31.91 -1.18 -16.86
CA LYS A 54 -31.48 0.01 -16.11
C LYS A 54 -30.26 -0.27 -15.23
N LEU A 55 -30.26 -1.41 -14.54
CA LEU A 55 -29.14 -1.83 -13.68
C LEU A 55 -27.88 -2.11 -14.51
N ARG A 56 -28.02 -2.68 -15.71
CA ARG A 56 -26.91 -2.90 -16.64
C ARG A 56 -26.27 -1.58 -17.07
N GLU A 57 -27.09 -0.57 -17.40
CA GLU A 57 -26.56 0.75 -17.79
C GLU A 57 -25.92 1.49 -16.61
N GLU A 58 -26.51 1.41 -15.42
CA GLU A 58 -25.90 1.95 -14.21
C GLU A 58 -24.57 1.27 -13.88
N TYR A 59 -24.50 -0.05 -14.00
CA TYR A 59 -23.27 -0.82 -13.79
C TYR A 59 -22.17 -0.41 -14.78
N LYS A 60 -22.50 -0.23 -16.06
CA LYS A 60 -21.54 0.27 -17.07
C LYS A 60 -21.06 1.69 -16.73
N ARG A 61 -21.97 2.57 -16.29
CA ARG A 61 -21.63 3.94 -15.89
C ARG A 61 -20.64 3.94 -14.72
N LEU A 62 -20.93 3.15 -13.69
CA LEU A 62 -20.04 2.99 -12.54
C LEU A 62 -18.67 2.42 -12.95
N ALA A 63 -18.63 1.45 -13.86
CA ALA A 63 -17.36 0.92 -14.35
C ALA A 63 -16.52 2.00 -15.07
N GLN A 64 -17.15 2.89 -15.83
CA GLN A 64 -16.47 4.04 -16.45
C GLN A 64 -15.99 5.05 -15.42
N GLU A 65 -16.82 5.37 -14.41
CA GLU A 65 -16.44 6.26 -13.31
C GLU A 65 -15.23 5.70 -12.53
N VAL A 66 -15.21 4.39 -12.24
CA VAL A 66 -14.08 3.72 -11.59
C VAL A 66 -12.81 3.83 -12.44
N SER A 67 -12.89 3.59 -13.74
CA SER A 67 -11.73 3.73 -14.64
C SER A 67 -11.15 5.15 -14.61
N GLN A 68 -12.01 6.17 -14.67
CA GLN A 68 -11.58 7.58 -14.61
C GLN A 68 -10.96 7.94 -13.26
N ILE A 69 -11.51 7.40 -12.17
CA ILE A 69 -10.95 7.58 -10.83
C ILE A 69 -9.58 6.94 -10.75
N ASP A 70 -9.41 5.70 -11.23
CA ASP A 70 -8.14 4.99 -11.19
C ASP A 70 -7.05 5.73 -12.03
N GLU A 71 -7.41 6.27 -13.19
CA GLU A 71 -6.50 7.12 -13.99
C GLU A 71 -6.07 8.38 -13.24
N LYS A 72 -7.03 9.10 -12.64
CA LYS A 72 -6.73 10.30 -11.83
C LYS A 72 -5.87 9.96 -10.61
N ARG A 73 -6.10 8.82 -9.96
CA ARG A 73 -5.29 8.36 -8.83
C ARG A 73 -3.86 8.08 -9.24
N ALA A 74 -3.65 7.45 -10.40
CA ALA A 74 -2.31 7.23 -10.94
C ALA A 74 -1.58 8.56 -11.23
N GLN A 75 -2.28 9.55 -11.79
CA GLN A 75 -1.74 10.89 -12.03
C GLN A 75 -1.32 11.58 -10.73
N ILE A 76 -2.21 11.61 -9.73
CA ILE A 76 -1.94 12.21 -8.41
C ILE A 76 -0.78 11.49 -7.72
N ALA A 77 -0.74 10.16 -7.77
CA ALA A 77 0.35 9.39 -7.18
C ALA A 77 1.71 9.75 -7.82
N ALA A 78 1.76 9.89 -9.14
CA ALA A 78 2.97 10.32 -9.85
C ALA A 78 3.39 11.75 -9.45
N GLU A 79 2.44 12.67 -9.32
CA GLU A 79 2.70 14.04 -8.84
C GLU A 79 3.26 14.06 -7.41
N MET A 80 2.66 13.28 -6.50
CA MET A 80 3.16 13.15 -5.12
C MET A 80 4.59 12.61 -5.10
N MET A 81 4.89 11.56 -5.88
CA MET A 81 6.24 10.98 -5.99
C MET A 81 7.26 12.01 -6.48
N LYS A 82 6.89 12.81 -7.48
CA LYS A 82 7.72 13.90 -7.99
C LYS A 82 7.97 14.96 -6.91
N GLN A 83 6.95 15.32 -6.13
CA GLN A 83 7.07 16.34 -5.09
C GLN A 83 7.97 15.89 -3.92
N VAL A 84 7.97 14.60 -3.58
CA VAL A 84 8.91 14.03 -2.59
C VAL A 84 10.29 13.72 -3.18
N GLY A 85 10.51 13.99 -4.48
CA GLY A 85 11.79 13.78 -5.16
C GLY A 85 12.12 12.32 -5.46
N SER A 86 11.13 11.41 -5.43
CA SER A 86 11.34 10.00 -5.74
C SER A 86 11.24 9.75 -7.25
N THR A 87 12.18 8.96 -7.77
CA THR A 87 12.17 8.46 -9.17
C THR A 87 11.66 7.02 -9.28
N ALA A 88 11.29 6.41 -8.15
CA ALA A 88 10.73 5.07 -8.13
C ALA A 88 9.33 5.06 -8.77
N ALA A 89 8.96 3.90 -9.33
CA ALA A 89 7.59 3.69 -9.76
C ALA A 89 6.64 3.77 -8.55
N PRO A 90 5.49 4.46 -8.66
CA PRO A 90 4.56 4.59 -7.54
C PRO A 90 4.04 3.21 -7.12
N HIS A 91 4.43 2.76 -5.93
CA HIS A 91 3.90 1.54 -5.34
C HIS A 91 2.89 1.89 -4.25
N SER A 92 1.62 1.55 -4.46
CA SER A 92 0.53 1.84 -3.53
C SER A 92 -0.44 0.66 -3.44
N TYR A 93 -1.02 0.49 -2.26
CA TYR A 93 -2.24 -0.29 -2.10
C TYR A 93 -3.44 0.58 -2.46
N ARG A 94 -4.56 -0.06 -2.83
CA ARG A 94 -5.69 0.57 -3.53
C ARG A 94 -6.29 1.79 -2.82
N ASN A 95 -6.00 2.06 -1.56
CA ASN A 95 -6.53 3.23 -0.83
C ASN A 95 -5.46 4.11 -0.16
N ASP A 96 -4.18 3.80 -0.35
CA ASP A 96 -3.11 4.48 0.35
C ASP A 96 -2.24 5.31 -0.60
N PRO A 97 -1.61 6.40 -0.14
CA PRO A 97 -0.57 7.09 -0.90
C PRO A 97 0.60 6.14 -1.22
N PRO A 98 1.44 6.46 -2.22
CA PRO A 98 2.66 5.70 -2.48
C PRO A 98 3.52 5.51 -1.23
N PHE A 99 4.14 4.34 -1.08
CA PHE A 99 4.92 3.98 0.10
C PHE A 99 6.05 4.98 0.41
N GLU A 100 6.72 5.47 -0.62
CA GLU A 100 7.79 6.47 -0.50
C GLU A 100 7.25 7.79 0.06
N VAL A 101 6.07 8.21 -0.40
CA VAL A 101 5.40 9.43 0.10
C VAL A 101 5.07 9.25 1.58
N GLN A 102 4.51 8.10 1.97
CA GLN A 102 4.22 7.82 3.38
C GLN A 102 5.49 7.83 4.24
N THR A 103 6.58 7.26 3.74
CA THR A 103 7.87 7.25 4.43
C THR A 103 8.41 8.68 4.63
N CYS A 104 8.34 9.52 3.59
CA CYS A 104 8.73 10.92 3.68
C CYS A 104 7.87 11.70 4.67
N VAL A 105 6.54 11.50 4.66
CA VAL A 105 5.62 12.13 5.62
C VAL A 105 5.93 11.69 7.05
N SER A 106 6.12 10.40 7.30
CA SER A 106 6.43 9.88 8.64
C SER A 106 7.72 10.48 9.21
N ARG A 107 8.79 10.53 8.41
CA ARG A 107 10.05 11.18 8.84
C ARG A 107 9.87 12.65 9.15
N ARG A 108 9.10 13.37 8.32
CA ARG A 108 8.86 14.80 8.52
C ARG A 108 7.96 15.05 9.73
N ARG A 109 6.99 14.17 9.97
CA ARG A 109 6.11 14.20 11.15
C ARG A 109 6.91 14.11 12.43
N GLU A 110 7.89 13.21 12.53
CA GLU A 110 8.71 13.08 13.74
C GLU A 110 9.45 14.37 14.11
N VAL A 111 9.94 15.10 13.10
CA VAL A 111 10.58 16.41 13.31
C VAL A 111 9.57 17.43 13.82
N HIS A 112 8.41 17.55 13.15
CA HIS A 112 7.37 18.49 13.55
C HIS A 112 6.75 18.15 14.91
N GLU A 113 6.65 16.88 15.28
CA GLU A 113 6.18 16.47 16.61
C GLU A 113 7.13 16.96 17.70
N LYS A 114 8.45 16.86 17.49
CA LYS A 114 9.45 17.41 18.42
C LYS A 114 9.37 18.93 18.51
N GLU A 115 9.19 19.63 17.39
CA GLU A 115 9.01 21.08 17.36
C GLU A 115 7.77 21.51 18.16
N LEU A 116 6.63 20.86 17.91
CA LEU A 116 5.38 21.13 18.62
C LEU A 116 5.47 20.82 20.13
N LEU A 117 6.21 19.77 20.51
CA LEU A 117 6.48 19.50 21.93
C LEU A 117 7.34 20.60 22.56
N ALA A 118 8.32 21.15 21.84
CA ALA A 118 9.18 22.21 22.36
C ALA A 118 8.45 23.53 22.61
N GLU A 119 7.37 23.80 21.89
CA GLU A 119 6.52 24.99 22.05
C GLU A 119 5.63 24.94 23.32
N ASN A 120 5.40 23.76 23.88
CA ASN A 120 4.49 23.55 25.01
C ASN A 120 5.26 23.29 26.32
N PRO A 121 4.92 23.93 27.46
CA PRO A 121 5.57 23.65 28.75
C PRO A 121 5.53 22.17 29.20
N LEU A 122 4.44 21.45 28.90
CA LEU A 122 4.35 20.01 29.14
C LEU A 122 5.24 19.23 28.17
N GLY A 123 5.26 19.63 26.90
CA GLY A 123 6.09 19.00 25.88
C GLY A 123 7.59 19.18 26.15
N GLN A 124 8.01 20.33 26.66
CA GLN A 124 9.39 20.56 27.13
C GLN A 124 9.78 19.60 28.25
N LYS A 125 8.88 19.35 29.21
CA LYS A 125 9.11 18.34 30.26
C LYS A 125 9.24 16.94 29.68
N ILE A 126 8.40 16.59 28.70
CA ILE A 126 8.47 15.29 28.00
C ILE A 126 9.81 15.15 27.27
N LEU A 127 10.22 16.16 26.50
CA LEU A 127 11.49 16.16 25.77
C LEU A 127 12.69 16.06 26.72
N HIS A 128 12.64 16.75 27.87
CA HIS A 128 13.67 16.65 28.90
C HIS A 128 13.76 15.22 29.46
N LEU A 129 12.64 14.60 29.85
CA LEU A 129 12.62 13.21 30.33
C LEU A 129 13.06 12.20 29.26
N GLN A 130 12.73 12.44 27.99
CA GLN A 130 13.21 11.60 26.88
C GLN A 130 14.73 11.66 26.76
N ARG A 131 15.32 12.86 26.85
CA ARG A 131 16.78 13.02 26.86
C ARG A 131 17.43 12.28 28.04
N GLU A 132 16.91 12.46 29.25
CA GLU A 132 17.42 11.75 30.44
C GLU A 132 17.30 10.21 30.28
N LYS A 133 16.24 9.73 29.63
CA LYS A 133 16.07 8.31 29.32
C LYS A 133 17.09 7.80 28.30
N ASP A 134 17.35 8.57 27.24
CA ASP A 134 18.32 8.18 26.21
C ASP A 134 19.75 8.14 26.77
N GLU A 135 20.07 9.02 27.71
CA GLU A 135 21.36 9.10 28.41
C GLU A 135 21.44 8.18 29.66
N LEU A 136 20.40 7.39 29.93
CA LEU A 136 20.28 6.63 31.17
C LEU A 136 21.35 5.54 31.31
N LEU A 137 21.73 4.88 30.20
CA LEU A 137 22.76 3.85 30.24
C LEU A 137 24.12 4.44 30.65
N ASP A 138 24.50 5.55 30.03
CA ASP A 138 25.74 6.27 30.37
C ASP A 138 25.69 6.78 31.82
N THR A 139 24.52 7.24 32.27
CA THR A 139 24.32 7.65 33.65
C THR A 139 24.59 6.51 34.64
N VAL A 140 24.02 5.32 34.38
CA VAL A 140 24.22 4.14 35.25
C VAL A 140 25.69 3.73 35.23
N TRP A 141 26.32 3.70 34.05
CA TRP A 141 27.72 3.32 33.92
C TRP A 141 28.63 4.30 34.66
N LEU A 142 28.39 5.61 34.53
CA LEU A 142 29.10 6.64 35.30
C LEU A 142 28.88 6.45 36.79
N ALA A 143 27.66 6.19 37.26
CA ALA A 143 27.39 6.02 38.69
C ALA A 143 28.23 4.90 39.31
N THR A 144 28.45 3.80 38.58
CA THR A 144 29.22 2.63 39.03
C THR A 144 30.69 2.64 38.60
N SER A 145 31.15 3.67 37.90
CA SER A 145 32.53 3.78 37.40
C SER A 145 33.52 4.22 38.49
N SER A 146 34.80 3.87 38.31
CA SER A 146 35.89 4.33 39.17
C SER A 146 36.12 5.85 39.06
N SER A 147 36.81 6.42 40.05
CA SER A 147 37.15 7.86 40.06
C SER A 147 37.93 8.30 38.81
N GLN A 148 38.85 7.47 38.32
CA GLN A 148 39.65 7.75 37.13
C GLN A 148 38.79 7.91 35.86
N ILE A 149 37.78 7.06 35.70
CA ILE A 149 36.85 7.12 34.56
C ILE A 149 35.97 8.37 34.68
N LYS A 150 35.52 8.73 35.88
CA LYS A 150 34.74 9.97 36.14
C LYS A 150 35.55 11.23 35.82
N GLU A 151 36.83 11.27 36.18
CA GLU A 151 37.74 12.38 35.87
C GLU A 151 38.02 12.51 34.37
N LEU A 152 38.22 11.37 33.69
CA LEU A 152 38.40 11.32 32.25
C LEU A 152 37.14 11.85 31.54
N TRP A 153 35.96 11.40 31.98
CA TRP A 153 34.69 11.85 31.43
C TRP A 153 34.47 13.35 31.64
N GLY A 154 34.78 13.88 32.82
CA GLY A 154 34.71 15.32 33.09
C GLY A 154 35.69 16.14 32.24
N SER A 155 36.88 15.59 31.97
CA SER A 155 37.86 16.22 31.08
C SER A 155 37.41 16.21 29.63
N PHE A 156 36.79 15.11 29.18
CA PHE A 156 36.19 14.97 27.87
C PHE A 156 35.01 15.94 27.65
N ALA A 157 34.11 16.05 28.63
CA ALA A 157 32.99 16.99 28.59
C ALA A 157 33.48 18.45 28.46
N LYS A 158 34.52 18.83 29.22
CA LYS A 158 35.14 20.16 29.13
C LYS A 158 35.79 20.40 27.77
N LEU A 159 36.51 19.42 27.23
CA LEU A 159 37.18 19.53 25.92
C LEU A 159 36.17 19.80 24.80
N LEU A 160 35.01 19.15 24.84
CA LEU A 160 33.97 19.28 23.82
C LEU A 160 32.96 20.39 24.13
N SER A 161 33.09 21.11 25.24
CA SER A 161 32.07 22.06 25.74
C SER A 161 30.67 21.43 25.82
N TRP A 162 30.62 20.14 26.17
CA TRP A 162 29.39 19.37 26.27
C TRP A 162 28.87 19.41 27.71
N GLU A 163 27.59 19.74 27.89
CA GLU A 163 26.93 19.75 29.20
C GLU A 163 26.27 18.39 29.49
N PRO A 164 26.71 17.67 30.55
CA PRO A 164 26.06 16.43 30.98
C PRO A 164 24.61 16.69 31.41
N SER A 165 23.75 15.67 31.30
CA SER A 165 22.39 15.71 31.87
C SER A 165 22.40 15.86 33.39
N GLU A 166 21.22 16.17 33.95
CA GLU A 166 21.07 16.32 35.40
C GLU A 166 21.36 15.01 36.14
N LEU A 167 20.91 13.87 35.60
CA LEU A 167 21.22 12.57 36.19
C LEU A 167 22.71 12.21 36.05
N GLN A 168 23.38 12.57 34.96
CA GLN A 168 24.82 12.35 34.81
C GLN A 168 25.64 13.22 35.78
N LYS A 169 25.26 14.49 35.98
CA LYS A 169 25.87 15.35 37.02
C LYS A 169 25.76 14.71 38.39
N TYR A 170 24.60 14.15 38.71
CA TYR A 170 24.40 13.40 39.94
C TYR A 170 25.29 12.15 39.99
N ALA A 171 25.33 11.34 38.92
CA ALA A 171 26.15 10.13 38.85
C ALA A 171 27.67 10.39 39.03
N LEU A 172 28.17 11.49 38.47
CA LEU A 172 29.56 11.93 38.66
C LEU A 172 29.86 12.33 40.11
N SER A 173 28.85 12.80 40.86
CA SER A 173 28.99 13.16 42.27
C SER A 173 28.94 11.98 43.25
N ILE A 174 28.46 10.81 42.80
CA ILE A 174 28.41 9.60 43.63
C ILE A 174 29.85 9.13 43.90
N ALA A 175 30.20 8.87 45.16
CA ALA A 175 31.49 8.28 45.50
C ALA A 175 31.61 6.88 44.85
N PRO A 176 32.73 6.56 44.16
CA PRO A 176 32.90 5.24 43.57
C PRO A 176 32.82 4.19 44.67
N SER A 177 32.05 3.13 44.45
CA SER A 177 31.98 2.01 45.38
C SER A 177 33.36 1.38 45.49
N THR A 178 33.98 1.49 46.66
CA THR A 178 35.15 0.68 47.03
C THR A 178 34.70 -0.76 47.17
N SER A 179 34.66 -1.47 46.06
CA SER A 179 34.54 -2.93 46.00
C SER A 179 35.51 -3.43 44.95
N ASP A 180 36.79 -3.16 45.20
CA ASP A 180 37.87 -4.05 44.81
C ASP A 180 38.14 -4.96 46.02
N GLU A 181 37.38 -6.06 46.10
CA GLU A 181 37.80 -7.34 46.69
C GLU A 181 37.32 -8.46 45.77
#